data_AF-A0A820I255-F1
#
_entry.id   AF-A0A820I255-F1
#
_cell.length_a   1.000
_cell.length_b   1.000
_cell.length_c   1.000
_cell.angle_alpha   90.00
_cell.angle_beta   90.00
_cell.angle_gamma   90.00
#
_symmetry.space_group_name_H-M   'P 1'
#
loop_
_entity.id
_entity.type
_entity.pdbx_description
1 polymer ?
#
loop_
_entity_poly.entity_id
_entity_poly.type
_entity_poly.pdbx_seq_one_letter_code
_entity_poly.pdbx_strand_id
1 'polypeptide(L)'
;MANLLHDSEEQRFVDRIRCVTYREIRDELIARTGDSIITRPWISEKLRRSEDWIRRNWNKSIEECYTQFGSGRPEILSQDSKDIITSASGIKNSSCRKVTREIFRKTGQR
;
A
#
# COMPACT_ATOMS: atom_id res chain seq x y z
N MET A 1 -4.50 14.35 26.98
CA MET A 1 -4.43 13.60 25.71
C MET A 1 -3.12 13.96 25.04
N ALA A 2 -2.18 13.02 24.93
CA ALA A 2 -0.85 13.31 24.41
C ALA A 2 -0.94 13.69 22.93
N ASN A 3 -0.54 14.92 22.59
CA ASN A 3 -0.41 15.41 21.23
C ASN A 3 0.53 14.48 20.43
N LEU A 4 -0.01 13.79 19.44
CA LEU A 4 0.73 12.98 18.46
C LEU A 4 1.50 13.91 17.50
N LEU A 5 2.53 14.59 18.00
CA LEU A 5 3.45 15.45 17.25
C LEU A 5 4.30 14.68 16.22
N HIS A 6 4.09 13.37 16.07
CA HIS A 6 4.90 12.46 15.26
C HIS A 6 4.09 11.51 14.36
N ASP A 7 2.77 11.73 14.21
CA ASP A 7 1.95 10.85 13.38
C ASP A 7 1.83 11.35 11.94
N SER A 8 2.99 11.62 11.31
CA SER A 8 3.04 11.95 9.88
C SER A 8 2.85 10.69 9.03
N GLU A 9 2.36 10.87 7.80
CA GLU A 9 2.24 9.78 6.83
C GLU A 9 3.60 9.16 6.49
N GLU A 10 4.66 9.97 6.45
CA GLU A 10 6.04 9.52 6.29
C GLU A 10 6.45 8.59 7.44
N GLN A 11 6.15 8.96 8.69
CA GLN A 11 6.46 8.12 9.84
C GLN A 11 5.64 6.82 9.82
N ARG A 12 4.35 6.89 9.47
CA ARG A 12 3.50 5.70 9.30
C ARG A 12 4.02 4.75 8.22
N PHE A 13 4.64 5.29 7.17
CA PHE A 13 5.27 4.48 6.15
C PHE A 13 6.54 3.79 6.65
N VAL A 14 7.43 4.54 7.29
CA VAL A 14 8.65 3.98 7.91
C VAL A 14 8.29 2.90 8.92
N ASP A 15 7.27 3.14 9.75
CA ASP A 15 6.78 2.17 10.73
C ASP A 15 6.18 0.92 10.06
N ARG A 16 5.57 1.04 8.87
CA ARG A 16 5.03 -0.11 8.12
C ARG A 16 6.14 -1.01 7.63
N ILE A 17 7.17 -0.42 7.02
CA ILE A 17 8.37 -1.16 6.60
C ILE A 17 8.99 -1.84 7.80
N ARG A 18 9.24 -1.10 8.90
CA ARG A 18 9.83 -1.68 10.13
C ARG A 18 8.99 -2.84 10.66
N CYS A 19 7.67 -2.72 10.67
CA CYS A 19 6.77 -3.79 11.09
C CYS A 19 6.94 -5.06 10.25
N VAL A 20 7.03 -4.93 8.93
CA VAL A 20 7.26 -6.06 8.01
C VAL A 20 8.65 -6.67 8.22
N THR A 21 9.69 -5.84 8.32
CA THR A 21 11.06 -6.28 8.57
C THR A 21 11.18 -7.04 9.91
N TYR A 22 10.53 -6.56 10.98
CA TYR A 22 10.55 -7.29 12.25
C TYR A 22 9.85 -8.64 12.18
N ARG A 23 8.80 -8.78 11.37
CA ARG A 23 8.18 -10.08 11.09
C ARG A 23 9.14 -11.01 10.35
N GLU A 24 9.82 -10.52 9.33
CA GLU A 24 10.80 -11.32 8.57
C GLU A 24 11.94 -11.81 9.47
N ILE A 25 12.50 -10.92 10.30
CA ILE A 25 13.51 -11.29 11.29
C ILE A 25 12.96 -12.31 12.28
N ARG A 26 11.71 -12.16 12.74
CA ARG A 26 11.06 -13.14 13.62
C ARG A 26 11.02 -14.52 12.96
N ASP A 27 10.56 -14.60 11.73
CA ASP A 27 10.38 -15.86 11.02
C ASP A 27 11.74 -16.55 10.78
N GLU A 28 12.78 -15.79 10.42
CA GLU A 28 14.15 -16.30 10.35
C GLU A 28 14.70 -16.76 11.70
N LEU A 29 14.45 -16.01 12.77
CA LEU A 29 14.89 -16.36 14.12
C LEU A 29 14.24 -17.68 14.58
N ILE A 30 12.93 -17.84 14.35
CA ILE A 30 12.20 -19.08 14.63
C ILE A 30 12.80 -20.23 13.82
N ALA A 31 13.10 -20.02 12.54
CA ALA A 31 13.69 -21.07 11.71
C ALA A 31 15.08 -21.52 12.20
N ARG A 32 15.88 -20.61 12.78
CA ARG A 32 17.25 -20.90 13.25
C ARG A 32 17.34 -21.41 14.68
N THR A 33 16.47 -20.91 15.56
CA THR A 33 16.57 -21.12 17.02
C THR A 33 15.34 -21.79 17.63
N GLY A 34 14.23 -21.87 16.89
CA GLY A 34 12.95 -22.38 17.38
C GLY A 34 12.19 -21.42 18.30
N ASP A 35 12.74 -20.23 18.58
CA ASP A 35 12.17 -19.29 19.54
C ASP A 35 11.58 -18.04 18.89
N SER A 36 10.49 -17.52 19.45
CA SER A 36 9.77 -16.34 18.96
C SER A 36 9.86 -15.17 19.94
N ILE A 37 11.06 -14.64 20.14
CA ILE A 37 11.32 -13.47 21.00
C ILE A 37 10.59 -12.22 20.47
N ILE A 38 10.52 -12.08 19.14
CA ILE A 38 9.83 -10.97 18.50
C ILE A 38 8.34 -11.28 18.42
N THR A 39 7.55 -10.62 19.28
CA THR A 39 6.10 -10.76 19.35
C THR A 39 5.38 -9.49 18.87
N ARG A 40 4.08 -9.57 18.59
CA ARG A 40 3.27 -8.40 18.22
C ARG A 40 3.25 -7.32 19.31
N PRO A 41 3.08 -7.64 20.61
CA PRO A 41 3.21 -6.65 21.68
C PRO A 41 4.58 -5.98 21.72
N TRP A 42 5.67 -6.74 21.50
CA TRP A 42 7.02 -6.19 21.45
C TRP A 42 7.19 -5.17 20.31
N ILE A 43 6.67 -5.48 19.11
CA ILE A 43 6.73 -4.56 17.96
C ILE A 43 5.85 -3.32 18.21
N SER A 44 4.67 -3.51 18.81
CA SER A 44 3.76 -2.43 19.21
C SER A 44 4.45 -1.43 20.14
N GLU A 45 5.15 -1.94 21.16
CA GLU A 45 5.95 -1.12 22.08
C GLU A 45 7.12 -0.41 21.37
N LYS A 46 7.86 -1.13 20.52
CA LYS A 46 9.01 -0.57 19.77
C LYS A 46 8.61 0.54 18.80
N LEU A 47 7.50 0.38 18.09
CA LEU A 47 7.01 1.36 17.12
C LEU A 47 6.09 2.42 17.74
N ARG A 48 5.74 2.29 19.03
CA ARG A 48 4.73 3.13 19.70
C ARG A 48 3.42 3.20 18.91
N ARG A 49 3.02 2.06 18.33
CA ARG A 49 1.78 1.88 17.57
C ARG A 49 0.86 0.96 18.34
N SER A 50 -0.45 1.03 18.10
CA SER A 50 -1.36 0.06 18.71
C SER A 50 -1.15 -1.34 18.13
N GLU A 51 -1.40 -2.37 18.93
CA GLU A 51 -1.35 -3.76 18.44
C GLU A 51 -2.31 -4.00 17.26
N ASP A 52 -3.45 -3.31 17.22
CA ASP A 52 -4.37 -3.35 16.09
C ASP A 52 -3.78 -2.76 14.81
N TRP A 53 -2.94 -1.73 14.93
CA TRP A 53 -2.19 -1.20 13.81
C TRP A 53 -1.15 -2.23 13.31
N ILE A 54 -0.44 -2.88 14.23
CA ILE A 54 0.51 -3.95 13.91
C ILE A 54 -0.21 -5.11 13.22
N ARG A 55 -1.33 -5.58 13.76
CA ARG A 55 -2.16 -6.67 13.20
C ARG A 55 -2.61 -6.38 11.77
N ARG A 56 -3.04 -5.14 11.48
CA ARG A 56 -3.47 -4.72 10.13
C ARG A 56 -2.34 -4.66 9.11
N ASN A 57 -1.10 -4.45 9.56
CA ASN A 57 0.06 -4.40 8.68
C ASN A 57 0.90 -5.69 8.72
N TRP A 58 0.54 -6.63 9.60
CA TRP A 58 1.29 -7.85 9.87
C TRP A 58 1.49 -8.72 8.64
N ASN A 59 0.48 -8.85 7.79
CA ASN A 59 0.52 -9.73 6.61
C ASN A 59 0.92 -8.99 5.32
N LYS A 60 1.27 -7.71 5.40
CA LYS A 60 1.63 -6.95 4.20
C LYS A 60 2.98 -7.38 3.67
N SER A 61 3.14 -7.31 2.35
CA SER A 61 4.45 -7.34 1.72
C SER A 61 5.12 -5.97 1.79
N ILE A 62 6.43 -5.93 1.57
CA ILE A 62 7.18 -4.68 1.50
C ILE A 62 6.63 -3.82 0.35
N GLU A 63 6.34 -4.40 -0.81
CA GLU A 63 5.75 -3.73 -1.98
C GLU A 63 4.38 -3.12 -1.66
N GLU A 64 3.53 -3.85 -0.92
CA GLU A 64 2.23 -3.33 -0.47
C GLU A 64 2.38 -2.12 0.46
N CYS A 65 3.49 -2.00 1.20
CA CYS A 65 3.77 -0.82 2.01
C CYS A 65 4.05 0.42 1.14
N TYR A 66 4.65 0.26 -0.05
CA TYR A 66 4.88 1.34 -1.00
C TYR A 66 3.61 1.74 -1.77
N THR A 67 2.75 0.78 -2.12
CA THR A 67 1.53 1.07 -2.91
C THR A 67 0.51 1.94 -2.18
N GLN A 68 0.53 1.95 -0.85
CA GLN A 68 -0.37 2.81 -0.06
C GLN A 68 -0.02 4.31 -0.15
N PHE A 69 1.12 4.70 -0.73
CA PHE A 69 1.37 6.09 -1.16
C PHE A 69 0.62 6.47 -2.45
N GLY A 70 0.08 5.50 -3.18
CA GLY A 70 -0.57 5.69 -4.47
C GLY A 70 -2.10 5.78 -4.43
N SER A 71 -2.70 5.96 -3.25
CA SER A 71 -4.17 6.06 -3.10
C SER A 71 -4.65 7.45 -2.69
N GLY A 72 -3.87 8.49 -2.97
CA GLY A 72 -4.49 9.74 -3.38
C GLY A 72 -5.34 9.45 -4.63
N ARG A 73 -6.60 9.87 -4.63
CA ARG A 73 -7.42 9.97 -5.85
C ARG A 73 -6.49 10.51 -6.95
N PRO A 74 -6.27 9.80 -8.08
CA PRO A 74 -5.44 10.33 -9.14
C PRO A 74 -5.92 11.75 -9.43
N GLU A 75 -4.98 12.68 -9.57
CA GLU A 75 -5.25 14.08 -9.85
C GLU A 75 -6.39 14.11 -10.87
N ILE A 76 -7.54 14.69 -10.50
CA ILE A 76 -8.74 14.61 -11.32
C ILE A 76 -8.31 15.18 -12.66
N LEU A 77 -8.16 14.30 -13.66
CA LEU A 77 -7.75 14.73 -14.99
C LEU A 77 -8.60 15.94 -15.36
N SER A 78 -7.94 17.01 -15.80
CA SER A 78 -8.63 18.20 -16.28
C SER A 78 -9.68 17.75 -17.30
N GLN A 79 -10.79 18.46 -17.37
CA GLN A 79 -11.86 18.08 -18.28
C GLN A 79 -11.32 17.96 -19.72
N ASP A 80 -10.41 18.85 -20.10
CA ASP A 80 -9.66 18.82 -21.36
C ASP A 80 -8.92 17.49 -21.58
N SER A 81 -8.24 16.97 -20.55
CA SER A 81 -7.52 15.70 -20.64
C SER A 81 -8.48 14.50 -20.81
N LYS A 82 -9.66 14.55 -20.16
CA LYS A 82 -10.71 13.54 -20.34
C LYS A 82 -11.33 13.60 -21.73
N ASP A 83 -11.50 14.81 -22.26
CA ASP A 83 -12.09 15.05 -23.57
C ASP A 83 -11.14 14.64 -24.70
N ILE A 84 -9.83 14.83 -24.54
CA ILE A 84 -8.80 14.32 -25.45
C ILE A 84 -8.81 12.79 -25.47
N ILE A 85 -8.83 12.12 -24.31
CA ILE A 85 -8.86 10.65 -24.23
C ILE A 85 -10.16 10.09 -24.83
N THR A 86 -11.29 10.74 -24.56
CA THR A 86 -12.60 10.32 -25.09
C THR A 86 -12.67 10.52 -26.60
N SER A 87 -12.11 11.62 -27.11
CA SER A 87 -12.04 11.92 -28.54
C SER A 87 -11.07 11.00 -29.28
N ALA A 88 -9.91 10.71 -28.69
CA ALA A 88 -8.88 9.83 -29.27
C ALA A 88 -9.28 8.34 -29.24
N SER A 89 -10.06 7.92 -28.23
CA SER A 89 -10.52 6.52 -28.13
C SER A 89 -11.72 6.21 -29.01
N GLY A 90 -12.47 7.22 -29.48
CA GLY A 90 -13.67 7.04 -30.32
C GLY A 90 -14.84 6.33 -29.63
N ILE A 91 -14.71 5.99 -28.35
CA ILE A 91 -15.68 5.19 -27.59
C ILE A 91 -16.47 6.13 -26.69
N LYS A 92 -17.64 6.60 -27.18
CA LYS A 92 -18.60 7.32 -26.35
C LYS A 92 -19.44 6.32 -25.53
N ASN A 93 -19.65 6.65 -24.25
CA ASN A 93 -20.53 5.92 -23.31
C ASN A 93 -20.12 4.49 -22.96
N SER A 94 -18.85 4.27 -22.59
CA SER A 94 -18.44 2.98 -22.05
C SER A 94 -17.66 3.15 -20.74
N SER A 95 -17.95 2.31 -19.74
CA SER A 95 -17.26 2.34 -18.45
C SER A 95 -15.75 2.22 -18.65
N CYS A 96 -14.93 2.93 -17.87
CA CYS A 96 -13.46 2.87 -17.97
C CYS A 96 -12.92 1.44 -18.05
N ARG A 97 -13.49 0.48 -17.30
CA ARG A 97 -13.11 -0.95 -17.37
C ARG A 97 -13.24 -1.55 -18.76
N LYS A 98 -14.24 -1.12 -19.53
CA LYS A 98 -14.52 -1.62 -20.87
C LYS A 98 -13.53 -1.02 -21.87
N VAL A 99 -13.24 0.29 -21.76
CA VAL A 99 -12.21 0.98 -22.56
C VAL A 99 -10.83 0.37 -22.33
N THR A 100 -10.41 0.18 -21.07
CA THR A 100 -9.10 -0.39 -20.72
C THR A 100 -8.92 -1.81 -21.27
N ARG A 101 -9.94 -2.68 -21.17
CA ARG A 101 -9.88 -4.03 -21.78
C ARG A 101 -9.77 -4.00 -23.29
N GLU A 102 -10.41 -3.04 -23.94
CA GLU A 102 -10.38 -2.93 -25.40
C GLU A 102 -9.01 -2.44 -25.89
N ILE A 103 -8.38 -1.52 -25.16
CA ILE A 103 -7.00 -1.08 -25.43
C ILE A 103 -6.05 -2.27 -25.30
N PHE A 104 -6.08 -3.01 -24.18
CA PHE A 104 -5.23 -4.19 -24.00
C PHE A 104 -5.44 -5.27 -25.09
N ARG A 105 -6.70 -5.46 -25.54
CA ARG A 105 -6.99 -6.36 -26.66
C ARG A 105 -6.40 -5.88 -27.99
N LYS A 106 -6.36 -4.58 -28.25
CA LYS A 106 -5.83 -4.00 -29.50
C LYS A 106 -4.30 -3.91 -29.49
N THR A 107 -3.67 -3.69 -28.34
CA THR A 107 -2.21 -3.55 -28.22
C THR A 107 -1.48 -4.88 -27.98
N GLY A 108 -2.21 -5.98 -27.74
CA GLY A 108 -1.62 -7.31 -27.57
C GLY A 108 -0.79 -7.47 -26.29
N GLN A 109 -0.82 -6.48 -25.39
CA GLN A 109 -0.15 -6.54 -24.09
C GLN A 109 -1.15 -7.10 -23.07
N ARG A 110 -0.81 -8.26 -22.50
CA ARG A 110 -1.50 -8.86 -21.35
C ARG A 110 -1.11 -8.16 -20.07
#